data_AF-A0A078M2E2-F1
#
_entry.id   AF-A0A078M2E2-F1
#
_cell.length_a   1.000
_cell.length_b   1.000
_cell.length_c   1.000
_cell.angle_alpha   90.00
_cell.angle_beta   90.00
_cell.angle_gamma   90.00
#
_symmetry.space_group_name_H-M   'P 1'
#
loop_
_entity.id
_entity.type
_entity.pdbx_description
1 polymer ?
#
loop_
_entity_poly.entity_id
_entity_poly.type
_entity_poly.pdbx_seq_one_letter_code
_entity_poly.pdbx_strand_id
1 'polypeptide(L)'
;MINDLQFYLYTILGVIVLSMAVAFFTNKYLLMPVVTFVGMGIAAFVLPNFYDNLEWQPLLGYAAFLTVLSFVIAMSMWVVKRNRRKAKELRDGPAETIEEAESKKEI
;
A
#
# COMPACT_ATOMS: atom_id res chain seq x y z
N MET A 1 -28.96 14.32 5.96
CA MET A 1 -27.82 13.68 6.65
C MET A 1 -27.58 12.32 6.01
N ILE A 2 -26.88 12.29 4.88
CA ILE A 2 -26.16 11.06 4.50
C ILE A 2 -24.98 11.03 5.47
N ASN A 3 -24.95 10.02 6.33
CA ASN A 3 -24.26 10.03 7.60
C ASN A 3 -22.75 10.23 7.44
N ASP A 4 -22.15 11.13 8.22
CA ASP A 4 -20.69 11.36 8.29
C ASP A 4 -19.91 10.03 8.39
N LEU A 5 -20.49 9.06 9.10
CA LEU A 5 -19.93 7.71 9.27
C LEU A 5 -19.79 6.93 7.95
N GLN A 6 -20.73 7.08 7.01
CA GLN A 6 -20.63 6.46 5.68
C GLN A 6 -19.50 7.07 4.87
N PHE A 7 -19.32 8.40 4.93
CA PHE A 7 -18.20 9.07 4.26
C PHE A 7 -16.86 8.52 4.74
N TYR A 8 -16.65 8.47 6.07
CA TYR A 8 -15.42 7.92 6.66
C TYR A 8 -15.18 6.45 6.28
N LEU A 9 -16.24 5.63 6.25
CA LEU A 9 -16.15 4.23 5.84
C LEU A 9 -15.76 4.09 4.36
N TYR A 10 -16.38 4.87 3.48
CA TYR A 10 -16.06 4.82 2.05
C TYR A 10 -14.65 5.30 1.75
N THR A 11 -14.16 6.34 2.44
CA THR A 11 -12.77 6.80 2.28
C THR A 11 -11.77 5.78 2.84
N ILE A 12 -12.06 5.11 3.96
CA ILE A 12 -11.22 4.00 4.46
C ILE A 12 -11.17 2.86 3.43
N LEU A 13 -12.33 2.38 2.98
CA LEU A 13 -12.42 1.30 1.98
C LEU A 13 -11.71 1.69 0.69
N GLY A 14 -11.93 2.91 0.21
CA GLY A 14 -11.26 3.45 -0.98
C GLY A 14 -9.74 3.44 -0.84
N VAL A 15 -9.20 3.92 0.28
CA VAL A 15 -7.75 3.93 0.54
C VAL A 15 -7.20 2.51 0.61
N ILE A 16 -7.90 1.56 1.23
CA ILE A 16 -7.47 0.15 1.29
C ILE A 16 -7.39 -0.43 -0.12
N VAL A 17 -8.48 -0.33 -0.90
CA VAL A 17 -8.56 -0.90 -2.25
C VAL A 17 -7.52 -0.27 -3.18
N LEU A 18 -7.39 1.06 -3.17
CA LEU A 18 -6.38 1.77 -3.96
C LEU A 18 -4.96 1.42 -3.54
N SER A 19 -4.68 1.32 -2.23
CA SER A 19 -3.36 0.93 -1.73
C SER A 19 -2.97 -0.47 -2.17
N MET A 20 -3.93 -1.40 -2.12
CA MET A 20 -3.71 -2.76 -2.63
C MET A 20 -3.49 -2.77 -4.14
N ALA A 21 -4.29 -2.05 -4.91
CA ALA A 21 -4.14 -1.97 -6.36
C ALA A 21 -2.76 -1.38 -6.75
N VAL A 22 -2.39 -0.23 -6.19
CA VAL A 22 -1.13 0.45 -6.52
C VAL A 22 0.08 -0.41 -6.12
N ALA A 23 0.06 -1.05 -4.95
CA ALA A 23 1.14 -1.94 -4.52
C ALA A 23 1.21 -3.24 -5.37
N PHE A 24 0.10 -3.66 -5.98
CA PHE A 24 0.10 -4.79 -6.92
C PHE A 24 0.69 -4.42 -8.28
N PHE A 25 0.22 -3.30 -8.87
CA PHE A 25 0.67 -2.83 -10.19
C PHE A 25 2.08 -2.23 -10.17
N THR A 26 2.47 -1.59 -9.07
CA THR A 26 3.72 -0.84 -8.97
C THR A 26 4.67 -1.50 -7.98
N ASN A 27 5.93 -1.72 -8.35
CA ASN A 27 6.99 -2.10 -7.40
C ASN A 27 7.38 -0.98 -6.41
N LYS A 28 6.68 0.17 -6.45
CA LYS A 28 6.92 1.35 -5.60
C LYS A 28 5.87 1.42 -4.50
N TYR A 29 6.09 0.64 -3.44
CA TYR A 29 5.17 0.53 -2.29
C TYR A 29 4.96 1.86 -1.55
N LEU A 30 5.96 2.74 -1.54
CA LEU A 30 5.88 4.06 -0.89
C LEU A 30 5.06 5.09 -1.67
N LEU A 31 4.66 4.79 -2.92
CA LEU A 31 3.95 5.75 -3.74
C LEU A 31 2.54 6.07 -3.20
N MET A 32 1.78 5.04 -2.80
CA MET A 32 0.41 5.27 -2.31
C MET A 32 0.36 6.01 -0.97
N PRO A 33 1.19 5.69 0.05
CA PRO A 33 1.19 6.45 1.30
C PRO A 33 1.53 7.93 1.07
N VAL A 34 2.50 8.23 0.19
CA VAL A 34 2.87 9.61 -0.14
C VAL A 34 1.73 10.33 -0.85
N VAL A 35 1.08 9.70 -1.83
CA VAL A 35 -0.08 10.27 -2.53
C VAL A 35 -1.24 10.50 -1.57
N THR A 36 -1.49 9.57 -0.66
CA THR A 36 -2.54 9.68 0.36
C THR A 36 -2.24 10.84 1.31
N PHE A 37 -1.00 10.97 1.76
CA PHE A 37 -0.57 12.06 2.64
C PHE A 37 -0.71 13.42 1.99
N VAL A 38 -0.21 13.58 0.76
CA VAL A 38 -0.27 14.85 0.03
C VAL A 38 -1.71 15.18 -0.34
N GLY A 39 -2.45 14.21 -0.90
CA GLY A 39 -3.83 14.41 -1.35
C GLY A 39 -4.78 14.74 -0.20
N MET A 40 -4.78 13.91 0.86
CA MET A 40 -5.64 14.15 2.03
C MET A 40 -5.14 15.32 2.87
N GLY A 41 -3.83 15.55 2.95
CA GLY A 41 -3.26 16.72 3.62
C GLY A 41 -3.73 18.02 2.98
N ILE A 42 -3.65 18.14 1.65
CA ILE A 42 -4.19 19.29 0.93
C ILE A 42 -5.69 19.41 1.17
N ALA A 43 -6.46 18.31 1.04
CA ALA A 43 -7.90 18.34 1.28
C ALA A 43 -8.25 18.81 2.70
N ALA A 44 -7.47 18.43 3.71
CA ALA A 44 -7.69 18.82 5.11
C ALA A 44 -7.52 20.32 5.36
N PHE A 45 -6.69 21.02 4.57
CA PHE A 45 -6.55 22.48 4.65
C PHE A 45 -7.48 23.22 3.69
N VAL A 46 -7.82 22.60 2.57
CA VAL A 46 -8.65 23.23 1.53
C VAL A 46 -10.15 23.17 1.91
N LEU A 47 -10.66 22.03 2.38
CA LEU A 47 -12.08 21.86 2.69
C LEU A 47 -12.60 22.84 3.76
N PRO A 48 -11.89 23.08 4.88
CA PRO A 48 -12.29 24.08 5.86
C PRO A 48 -12.41 25.51 5.31
N ASN A 49 -11.73 25.85 4.20
CA ASN A 49 -11.87 27.16 3.57
C ASN A 49 -13.19 27.33 2.80
N PHE A 50 -13.92 26.23 2.53
CA PHE A 50 -15.19 26.24 1.78
C PHE A 50 -16.40 25.85 2.63
N TYR A 51 -16.19 25.31 3.84
CA TYR A 51 -17.24 24.82 4.72
C TYR A 51 -16.99 25.27 6.16
N ASP A 52 -17.82 26.17 6.67
CA ASP A 52 -17.69 26.76 8.01
C ASP A 52 -17.85 25.75 9.16
N ASN A 53 -18.42 24.58 8.89
CA ASN A 53 -18.65 23.51 9.85
C ASN A 53 -17.53 22.46 9.90
N LEU A 54 -16.43 22.66 9.16
CA LEU A 54 -15.31 21.73 9.11
C LEU A 54 -14.07 22.34 9.75
N GLU A 55 -13.63 21.76 10.87
CA GLU A 55 -12.35 22.12 11.47
C GLU A 55 -11.19 21.35 10.81
N TRP A 56 -10.07 22.03 10.54
CA TRP A 56 -8.92 21.41 9.90
C TRP A 56 -8.22 20.36 10.79
N GLN A 57 -8.28 20.49 12.12
CA GLN A 57 -7.63 19.57 13.06
C GLN A 57 -8.12 18.12 12.93
N PRO A 58 -9.43 17.81 13.01
CA PRO A 58 -9.92 16.45 12.84
C PRO A 58 -9.68 15.91 11.43
N LEU A 59 -9.78 16.74 10.39
CA LEU A 59 -9.51 16.33 9.01
C LEU A 59 -8.05 15.94 8.81
N LEU A 60 -7.11 16.71 9.40
CA LEU A 60 -5.69 16.43 9.32
C LEU A 60 -5.31 15.17 10.12
N GLY A 61 -5.93 14.98 11.29
CA GLY A 61 -5.80 13.73 12.05
C GLY A 61 -6.28 12.52 11.25
N TYR A 62 -7.40 12.66 10.54
CA TYR A 62 -7.92 11.60 9.67
C TYR A 62 -7.01 11.34 8.46
N ALA A 63 -6.46 12.39 7.84
CA ALA A 63 -5.48 12.27 6.75
C ALA A 63 -4.21 11.53 7.21
N ALA A 64 -3.70 11.85 8.41
CA ALA A 64 -2.57 11.17 9.01
C ALA A 64 -2.89 9.68 9.28
N PHE A 65 -4.08 9.39 9.81
CA PHE A 65 -4.54 8.01 10.01
C PHE A 65 -4.57 7.21 8.70
N LEU A 66 -5.17 7.75 7.64
CA LEU A 66 -5.23 7.09 6.34
C LEU A 66 -3.85 6.88 5.72
N THR A 67 -2.94 7.82 5.94
CA THR A 67 -1.54 7.70 5.50
C THR A 67 -0.84 6.54 6.19
N VAL A 68 -0.96 6.44 7.51
CA VAL A 68 -0.37 5.33 8.29
C VAL A 68 -1.00 4.01 7.88
N LEU A 69 -2.32 3.96 7.69
CA LEU A 69 -3.03 2.77 7.23
C LEU A 69 -2.51 2.32 5.85
N SER A 70 -2.42 3.24 4.89
CA SER A 70 -1.86 2.97 3.56
C SER A 70 -0.41 2.46 3.64
N PHE A 71 0.39 3.06 4.52
CA PHE A 71 1.78 2.65 4.74
C PHE A 71 1.89 1.22 5.27
N VAL A 72 1.08 0.85 6.26
CA VAL A 72 1.04 -0.51 6.82
C VAL A 72 0.66 -1.54 5.74
N ILE A 73 -0.35 -1.25 4.93
CA ILE A 73 -0.79 -2.13 3.83
C ILE A 73 0.32 -2.29 2.79
N ALA A 74 0.93 -1.17 2.38
CA ALA A 74 2.02 -1.17 1.42
C ALA A 74 3.23 -1.98 1.91
N MET A 75 3.59 -1.82 3.19
CA MET A 75 4.70 -2.55 3.81
C MET A 75 4.37 -4.05 3.94
N SER A 76 3.12 -4.39 4.27
CA SER A 76 2.66 -5.78 4.33
C SER A 76 2.76 -6.47 2.96
N MET A 77 2.30 -5.81 1.91
CA MET A 77 2.43 -6.27 0.51
C MET A 77 3.88 -6.47 0.10
N TRP A 78 4.76 -5.52 0.45
CA TRP A 78 6.18 -5.61 0.17
C TRP A 78 6.83 -6.83 0.83
N VAL A 79 6.54 -7.07 2.11
CA VAL A 79 7.05 -8.25 2.85
C VAL A 79 6.59 -9.54 2.20
N VAL A 80 5.31 -9.66 1.85
CA VAL A 80 4.77 -10.86 1.17
C VAL A 80 5.49 -11.10 -0.16
N LYS A 81 5.69 -10.06 -0.97
CA LYS A 81 6.38 -10.21 -2.26
C LYS A 81 7.86 -10.54 -2.10
N ARG A 82 8.53 -9.94 -1.11
CA ARG A 82 9.93 -10.26 -0.78
C ARG A 82 10.07 -11.71 -0.35
N ASN A 83 9.15 -12.21 0.48
CA ASN A 83 9.17 -13.59 0.93
C ASN A 83 8.92 -14.57 -0.24
N ARG A 84 7.98 -14.26 -1.14
CA ARG A 84 7.75 -15.06 -2.35
C ARG A 84 8.95 -15.12 -3.28
N ARG A 85 9.72 -14.04 -3.42
CA ARG A 85 10.95 -14.01 -4.23
C ARG A 85 12.03 -14.91 -3.61
N LYS A 86 12.28 -14.76 -2.31
CA LYS A 86 13.22 -15.61 -1.57
C LYS A 86 12.85 -17.09 -1.66
N ALA A 87 11.57 -17.42 -1.57
CA ALA A 87 11.11 -18.81 -1.69
C ALA A 87 11.35 -19.40 -3.10
N LYS A 88 11.26 -18.59 -4.16
CA LYS A 88 11.61 -19.02 -5.52
C LYS A 88 13.11 -19.20 -5.69
N GLU A 89 13.92 -18.24 -5.22
CA GLU A 89 15.39 -18.33 -5.26
C GLU A 89 15.93 -19.56 -4.49
N LEU A 90 15.25 -19.98 -3.43
CA LEU A 90 15.60 -21.20 -2.69
C LEU A 90 15.17 -22.49 -3.41
N ARG A 91 14.13 -22.43 -4.25
CA ARG A 91 13.57 -23.59 -4.95
C ARG A 91 14.25 -23.83 -6.30
N ASP A 92 14.52 -22.76 -7.03
CA ASP A 92 15.31 -22.76 -8.28
C ASP A 92 16.82 -22.55 -7.96
N GLY A 93 17.20 -22.73 -6.68
CA GLY A 93 18.56 -22.57 -6.17
C GLY A 93 19.46 -23.78 -6.47
N PRO A 94 20.69 -23.84 -5.92
CA PRO A 94 21.81 -24.63 -6.43
C PRO A 94 21.58 -26.12 -6.65
N ALA A 95 20.53 -26.71 -6.06
CA ALA A 95 20.14 -28.10 -6.29
C ALA A 95 19.75 -28.39 -7.76
N GLU A 96 18.99 -27.51 -8.42
CA GLU A 96 18.60 -27.71 -9.83
C GLU A 96 19.82 -27.59 -10.76
N THR A 97 20.74 -26.68 -10.45
CA THR A 97 22.00 -26.51 -11.21
C THR A 97 23.02 -27.63 -10.97
N ILE A 98 22.97 -28.31 -9.82
CA ILE A 98 23.83 -29.47 -9.55
C ILE A 98 23.28 -30.70 -10.28
N GLU A 99 21.96 -30.92 -10.27
CA GLU A 99 21.32 -32.01 -11.04
C GLU A 99 21.48 -31.83 -12.56
N GLU A 100 21.32 -30.61 -13.09
CA GLU A 100 21.62 -30.34 -14.52
C GLU A 100 23.11 -30.54 -14.85
N ALA A 101 24.02 -30.16 -13.96
CA ALA A 101 25.46 -30.32 -14.17
C ALA A 101 25.92 -31.79 -14.06
N GLU A 102 25.26 -32.60 -13.23
CA GLU A 102 25.49 -34.05 -13.15
C GLU A 102 24.90 -34.77 -14.36
N SER A 103 23.67 -34.45 -14.77
CA SER A 103 23.04 -35.06 -15.95
C SER A 103 23.84 -34.84 -17.25
N LYS A 104 24.50 -33.67 -17.38
CA LYS A 104 25.33 -33.36 -18.56
C LYS A 104 26.70 -34.06 -18.58
N LYS A 105 27.13 -34.65 -17.45
CA LYS A 105 28.39 -35.44 -17.38
C LYS A 105 28.19 -36.91 -17.73
N GLU A 106 26.95 -37.39 -17.75
CA GLU A 106 26.62 -38.80 -18.02
C GLU A 106 26.29 -39.07 -19.51
N ILE A 107 26.44 -38.07 -20.39
CA ILE A 107 26.26 -38.16 -21.86
C ILE A 107 27.60 -37.92 -22.55
#